data_AF-A0A2E6D869-F1
#
_entry.id   AF-A0A2E6D869-F1
#
_cell.length_a   1.000
_cell.length_b   1.000
_cell.length_c   1.000
_cell.angle_alpha   90.00
_cell.angle_beta   90.00
_cell.angle_gamma   90.00
#
_symmetry.space_group_name_H-M   'P 1'
#
loop_
_entity.id
_entity.type
_entity.pdbx_description
1 polymer ?
#
loop_
_entity_poly.entity_id
_entity_poly.type
_entity_poly.pdbx_seq_one_letter_code
_entity_poly.pdbx_strand_id
1 'polypeptide(L)'
;MAHRIELGARRRVPISGVAEHRRGAAASEARGGLLGLLRRIGLLLMRQPRGFAWVPACLWMGLIWYVSSLSTPLGSDPHETLAFFANLAHPFEFGVLTLLFLPTARRFQGWIQFDRETLGGRVFLILTYAGVDEFHQSFVLGRHSSTLDWLADAMGMYCTLKVAAYISDPEATSAGVVIRCLYGVFLCCIAASFTFLDV
;
A
#
# COMPACT_ATOMS: atom_id res chain seq x y z
N MET A 1 -1.27 -45.56 -58.95
CA MET A 1 -0.50 -44.37 -58.52
C MET A 1 -1.30 -43.68 -57.42
N ALA A 2 -1.08 -44.03 -56.15
CA ALA A 2 -1.82 -43.48 -55.01
C ALA A 2 -0.84 -42.73 -54.10
N HIS A 3 -0.95 -41.40 -54.11
CA HIS A 3 -0.08 -40.47 -53.39
C HIS A 3 -0.50 -40.43 -51.91
N ARG A 4 0.31 -41.00 -51.02
CA ARG A 4 0.09 -40.95 -49.56
C ARG A 4 0.64 -39.62 -49.04
N ILE A 5 -0.26 -38.72 -48.64
CA ILE A 5 0.10 -37.44 -48.00
C ILE A 5 0.45 -37.75 -46.54
N GLU A 6 1.72 -37.58 -46.17
CA GLU A 6 2.16 -37.61 -44.76
C GLU A 6 1.74 -36.31 -44.07
N LEU A 7 0.70 -36.39 -43.24
CA LEU A 7 0.32 -35.32 -42.32
C LEU A 7 1.38 -35.23 -41.21
N GLY A 8 2.16 -34.14 -41.25
CA GLY A 8 3.21 -33.83 -40.29
C GLY A 8 2.71 -33.89 -38.84
N ALA A 9 3.37 -34.71 -38.03
CA ALA A 9 3.15 -34.80 -36.60
C ALA A 9 3.45 -33.45 -35.94
N ARG A 10 2.39 -32.71 -35.58
CA ARG A 10 2.51 -31.56 -34.67
C ARG A 10 3.10 -32.07 -33.36
N ARG A 11 4.39 -31.81 -33.12
CA ARG A 11 5.03 -32.03 -31.82
C ARG A 11 4.22 -31.27 -30.77
N ARG A 12 3.45 -31.99 -29.95
CA ARG A 12 2.87 -31.43 -28.73
C ARG A 12 4.04 -31.09 -27.82
N VAL A 13 4.28 -29.80 -27.58
CA VAL A 13 5.21 -29.37 -26.54
C VAL A 13 4.68 -29.94 -25.22
N PRO A 14 5.48 -30.72 -24.47
CA PRO A 14 5.01 -31.29 -23.22
C PRO A 14 4.69 -30.16 -22.24
N ILE A 15 3.52 -30.25 -21.61
CA ILE A 15 2.96 -29.22 -20.70
C ILE A 15 3.91 -28.94 -19.52
N SER A 16 4.76 -29.90 -19.16
CA SER A 16 5.82 -29.75 -18.16
C SER A 16 6.84 -28.66 -18.52
N GLY A 17 7.23 -28.55 -19.80
CA GLY A 17 8.18 -27.54 -20.26
C GLY A 17 7.63 -26.11 -20.20
N VAL A 18 6.31 -25.96 -20.41
CA VAL A 18 5.63 -24.65 -20.26
C VAL A 18 5.58 -24.23 -18.79
N ALA A 19 5.34 -25.17 -17.88
CA ALA A 19 5.31 -24.90 -16.44
C ALA A 19 6.71 -24.56 -15.89
N GLU A 20 7.75 -25.30 -16.28
CA GLU A 20 9.13 -25.01 -15.89
C GLU A 20 9.64 -23.69 -16.48
N HIS A 21 9.34 -23.40 -17.75
CA HIS A 21 9.71 -22.12 -18.36
C HIS A 21 9.00 -20.95 -17.67
N ARG A 22 7.71 -21.09 -17.32
CA ARG A 22 6.98 -20.10 -16.52
C ARG A 22 7.58 -19.91 -15.13
N ARG A 23 8.00 -20.99 -14.45
CA ARG A 23 8.70 -20.89 -13.15
C ARG A 23 10.05 -20.20 -13.27
N GLY A 24 10.84 -20.51 -14.31
CA GLY A 24 12.12 -19.86 -14.57
C GLY A 24 11.98 -18.38 -14.92
N ALA A 25 11.00 -18.03 -15.74
CA ALA A 25 10.67 -16.64 -16.07
C ALA A 25 10.18 -15.86 -14.83
N ALA A 26 9.28 -16.44 -14.03
CA ALA A 26 8.81 -15.83 -12.77
C ALA A 26 9.94 -15.65 -11.75
N ALA A 27 10.87 -16.60 -11.65
CA ALA A 27 12.04 -16.50 -10.77
C ALA A 27 13.05 -15.42 -11.23
N SER A 28 13.21 -15.23 -12.54
CA SER A 28 14.01 -14.14 -13.12
C SER A 28 13.35 -12.77 -12.90
N GLU A 29 12.04 -12.68 -13.14
CA GLU A 29 11.24 -11.46 -12.95
C GLU A 29 11.18 -11.04 -11.47
N ALA A 30 11.09 -12.00 -10.54
CA ALA A 30 11.15 -11.74 -9.10
C ALA A 30 12.52 -11.23 -8.62
N ARG A 31 13.60 -11.42 -9.40
CA ARG A 31 14.95 -10.93 -9.05
C ARG A 31 15.25 -9.52 -9.56
N GLY A 32 14.61 -9.08 -10.65
CA GLY A 32 14.87 -7.80 -11.32
C GLY A 32 13.69 -6.82 -11.45
N GLY A 33 12.45 -7.28 -11.29
CA GLY A 33 11.23 -6.45 -11.44
C GLY A 33 10.79 -5.72 -10.18
N LEU A 34 9.64 -5.02 -10.27
CA LEU A 34 9.04 -4.26 -9.17
C LEU A 34 8.87 -5.10 -7.89
N LEU A 35 8.46 -6.36 -8.01
CA LEU A 35 8.35 -7.28 -6.88
C LEU A 35 9.69 -7.48 -6.16
N GLY A 36 10.77 -7.68 -6.93
CA GLY A 36 12.12 -7.85 -6.39
C GLY A 36 12.59 -6.60 -5.66
N LEU A 37 12.33 -5.42 -6.22
CA LEU A 37 12.63 -4.13 -5.59
C LEU A 37 11.87 -3.97 -4.26
N LEU A 38 10.55 -4.18 -4.26
CA LEU A 38 9.73 -4.05 -3.04
C LEU A 38 10.12 -5.06 -1.96
N ARG A 39 10.45 -6.30 -2.33
CA ARG A 39 10.97 -7.30 -1.37
C ARG A 39 12.30 -6.86 -0.77
N ARG A 40 13.22 -6.29 -1.55
CA ARG A 40 14.50 -5.75 -1.03
C ARG A 40 14.26 -4.58 -0.07
N ILE A 41 13.39 -3.64 -0.43
CA ILE A 41 13.01 -2.52 0.44
C ILE A 41 12.37 -3.05 1.72
N GLY A 42 11.43 -3.99 1.62
CA GLY A 42 10.82 -4.62 2.78
C GLY A 42 11.84 -5.33 3.68
N LEU A 43 12.81 -6.05 3.10
CA LEU A 43 13.88 -6.68 3.87
C LEU A 43 14.72 -5.63 4.59
N LEU A 44 15.06 -4.51 3.93
CA LEU A 44 15.79 -3.40 4.55
C LEU A 44 15.01 -2.78 5.71
N LEU A 45 13.71 -2.55 5.54
CA LEU A 45 12.82 -2.10 6.62
C LEU A 45 12.79 -3.10 7.78
N MET A 46 12.75 -4.41 7.48
CA MET A 46 12.76 -5.47 8.50
C MET A 46 14.13 -5.66 9.17
N ARG A 47 15.22 -5.08 8.66
CA ARG A 47 16.54 -5.15 9.32
C ARG A 47 16.65 -4.24 10.53
N GLN A 48 15.72 -3.31 10.71
CA GLN A 48 15.72 -2.44 11.88
C GLN A 48 15.49 -3.24 13.17
N PRO A 49 16.27 -3.01 14.24
CA PRO A 49 16.00 -3.56 15.56
C PRO A 49 14.59 -3.19 16.01
N ARG A 50 13.89 -4.08 16.70
CA ARG A 50 12.48 -3.89 17.08
C ARG A 50 12.21 -2.61 17.87
N GLY A 51 13.11 -2.22 18.77
CA GLY A 51 12.98 -0.97 19.53
C GLY A 51 13.10 0.28 18.65
N PHE A 52 13.97 0.24 17.63
CA PHE A 52 14.20 1.36 16.71
C PHE A 52 13.13 1.46 15.61
N ALA A 53 12.40 0.37 15.33
CA ALA A 53 11.31 0.38 14.36
C ALA A 53 10.17 1.36 14.69
N TRP A 54 10.03 1.75 15.97
CA TRP A 54 9.03 2.73 16.40
C TRP A 54 9.45 4.17 16.08
N VAL A 55 10.75 4.47 16.06
CA VAL A 55 11.27 5.82 15.84
C VAL A 55 10.76 6.44 14.52
N PRO A 56 10.90 5.79 13.34
CA PRO A 56 10.42 6.40 12.10
C PRO A 56 8.90 6.54 12.08
N ALA A 57 8.15 5.60 12.66
CA ALA A 57 6.69 5.69 12.76
C ALA A 57 6.27 6.88 13.63
N CYS A 58 6.86 7.04 14.83
CA CYS A 58 6.57 8.16 15.72
C CYS A 58 6.99 9.51 15.13
N LEU A 59 8.11 9.58 14.40
CA LEU A 59 8.50 10.79 13.68
C LEU A 59 7.49 11.15 12.59
N TRP A 60 6.99 10.17 11.87
CA TRP A 60 5.94 10.37 10.86
C TRP A 60 4.61 10.79 11.48
N MET A 61 4.22 10.20 12.62
CA MET A 61 3.07 10.68 13.40
C MET A 61 3.25 12.14 13.80
N GLY A 62 4.40 12.52 14.34
CA GLY A 62 4.71 13.90 14.68
C GLY A 62 4.65 14.86 13.48
N LEU A 63 5.07 14.39 12.30
CA LEU A 63 4.93 15.15 11.06
C LEU A 63 3.46 15.35 10.67
N ILE A 64 2.65 14.28 10.67
CA ILE A 64 1.20 14.36 10.42
C ILE A 64 0.57 15.37 11.38
N TRP A 65 0.79 15.20 12.68
CA TRP A 65 0.26 16.10 13.71
C TRP A 65 0.65 17.57 13.45
N TYR A 66 1.92 17.81 13.11
CA TYR A 66 2.41 19.15 12.80
C TYR A 66 1.70 19.74 11.57
N VAL A 67 1.59 18.99 10.47
CA VAL A 67 0.90 19.44 9.25
C VAL A 67 -0.58 19.69 9.53
N SER A 68 -1.24 18.82 10.29
CA SER A 68 -2.64 18.95 10.73
C SER A 68 -2.88 20.16 11.64
N SER A 69 -1.85 20.62 12.36
CA SER A 69 -1.93 21.83 13.20
C SER A 69 -1.87 23.16 12.42
N LEU A 70 -1.49 23.12 11.14
CA LEU A 70 -1.37 24.33 10.32
C LEU A 70 -2.76 24.82 9.91
N SER A 71 -3.16 26.01 10.35
CA SER A 71 -4.41 26.65 9.93
C SER A 71 -4.38 27.04 8.45
N THR A 72 -5.48 26.80 7.75
CA THR A 72 -5.75 27.43 6.45
C THR A 72 -6.36 28.82 6.66
N PRO A 73 -5.89 29.88 5.97
CA PRO A 73 -6.48 31.21 6.08
C PRO A 73 -7.98 31.19 5.75
N LEU A 74 -8.79 31.85 6.58
CA LEU A 74 -10.23 31.95 6.34
C LEU A 74 -10.49 32.66 5.00
N GLY A 75 -11.23 32.01 4.10
CA GLY A 75 -11.62 32.55 2.79
C GLY A 75 -10.63 32.32 1.65
N SER A 76 -9.59 31.50 1.84
CA SER A 76 -8.72 31.03 0.75
C SER A 76 -9.06 29.59 0.37
N ASP A 77 -10.28 29.36 -0.13
CA ASP A 77 -10.64 28.03 -0.61
C ASP A 77 -9.81 27.72 -1.87
N PRO A 78 -8.99 26.66 -1.85
CA PRO A 78 -8.21 26.30 -3.01
C PRO A 78 -9.14 25.93 -4.17
N HIS A 79 -8.69 26.19 -5.40
CA HIS A 79 -9.35 25.69 -6.60
C HIS A 79 -9.56 24.17 -6.48
N GLU A 80 -10.69 23.63 -6.97
CA GLU A 80 -11.09 22.23 -6.80
C GLU A 80 -9.97 21.23 -7.11
N THR A 81 -9.19 21.49 -8.15
CA THR A 81 -8.02 20.67 -8.52
C THR A 81 -6.95 20.64 -7.41
N LEU A 82 -6.64 21.79 -6.81
CA LEU A 82 -5.66 21.87 -5.74
C LEU A 82 -6.17 21.22 -4.45
N ALA A 83 -7.46 21.39 -4.17
CA ALA A 83 -8.13 20.69 -3.07
C ALA A 83 -8.06 19.15 -3.26
N PHE A 84 -8.26 18.63 -4.48
CA PHE A 84 -8.17 17.19 -4.74
C PHE A 84 -6.78 16.65 -4.44
N PHE A 85 -5.73 17.34 -4.89
CA PHE A 85 -4.35 16.95 -4.60
C PHE A 85 -3.99 17.11 -3.13
N ALA A 86 -4.56 18.10 -2.43
CA ALA A 86 -4.42 18.23 -0.99
C ALA A 86 -5.07 17.04 -0.26
N ASN A 87 -6.26 16.61 -0.70
CA ASN A 87 -7.00 15.50 -0.09
C ASN A 87 -6.38 14.13 -0.40
N LEU A 88 -5.52 14.04 -1.43
CA LEU A 88 -4.65 12.87 -1.64
C LEU A 88 -3.54 12.75 -0.57
N ALA A 89 -3.27 13.79 0.21
CA ALA A 89 -2.31 13.72 1.31
C ALA A 89 -2.76 12.70 2.37
N HIS A 90 -4.03 12.67 2.75
CA HIS A 90 -4.62 11.73 3.71
C HIS A 90 -4.26 10.25 3.45
N PRO A 91 -4.70 9.64 2.33
CA PRO A 91 -4.36 8.26 2.04
C PRO A 91 -2.86 8.03 1.85
N PHE A 92 -2.10 9.05 1.42
CA PHE A 92 -0.66 8.94 1.31
C PHE A 92 0.02 8.88 2.68
N GLU A 93 -0.29 9.82 3.57
CA GLU A 93 0.28 9.96 4.90
C GLU A 93 0.03 8.72 5.74
N PHE A 94 -1.21 8.21 5.74
CA PHE A 94 -1.57 7.03 6.51
C PHE A 94 -1.12 5.72 5.83
N GLY A 95 -0.95 5.71 4.51
CA GLY A 95 -0.26 4.64 3.80
C GLY A 95 1.22 4.53 4.20
N VAL A 96 1.94 5.66 4.22
CA VAL A 96 3.34 5.71 4.68
C VAL A 96 3.43 5.35 6.15
N LEU A 97 2.54 5.87 7.01
CA LEU A 97 2.48 5.52 8.42
C LEU A 97 2.34 4.02 8.62
N THR A 98 1.44 3.39 7.86
CA THR A 98 1.24 1.94 7.87
C THR A 98 2.52 1.19 7.50
N LEU A 99 3.21 1.61 6.43
CA LEU A 99 4.48 1.02 6.02
C LEU A 99 5.56 1.12 7.10
N LEU A 100 5.62 2.25 7.83
CA LEU A 100 6.58 2.47 8.91
C LEU A 100 6.23 1.69 10.19
N PHE A 101 4.96 1.37 10.41
CA PHE A 101 4.53 0.52 11.53
C PHE A 101 4.73 -0.98 11.28
N LEU A 102 4.76 -1.41 10.02
CA LEU A 102 4.91 -2.82 9.65
C LEU A 102 6.14 -3.51 10.31
N PRO A 103 7.34 -2.88 10.37
CA PRO A 103 8.48 -3.45 11.09
C PRO A 103 8.25 -3.71 12.58
N THR A 104 7.30 -3.04 13.24
CA THR A 104 7.00 -3.29 14.67
C THR A 104 6.26 -4.62 14.91
N ALA A 105 5.83 -5.29 13.84
CA ALA A 105 5.06 -6.53 13.89
C ALA A 105 5.85 -7.76 14.34
N ARG A 106 5.09 -8.83 14.62
CA ARG A 106 5.66 -10.17 14.74
C ARG A 106 6.30 -10.54 13.41
N ARG A 107 7.51 -11.11 13.51
CA ARG A 107 8.34 -11.47 12.36
C ARG A 107 8.68 -12.95 12.46
N PHE A 108 8.62 -13.66 11.35
CA PHE A 108 9.04 -15.06 11.21
C PHE A 108 9.94 -15.18 9.98
N GLN A 109 11.08 -15.84 10.13
CA GLN A 109 12.10 -15.98 9.07
C GLN A 109 12.50 -14.64 8.41
N GLY A 110 12.55 -13.56 9.20
CA GLY A 110 12.93 -12.23 8.73
C GLY A 110 11.82 -11.44 8.03
N TRP A 111 10.60 -11.98 7.96
CA TRP A 111 9.46 -11.34 7.32
C TRP A 111 8.27 -11.16 8.26
N ILE A 112 7.34 -10.27 7.92
CA ILE A 112 6.13 -10.01 8.72
C ILE A 112 5.19 -11.20 8.65
N GLN A 113 4.60 -11.57 9.78
CA GLN A 113 3.49 -12.52 9.80
C GLN A 113 2.17 -11.77 9.64
N PHE A 114 1.47 -12.03 8.53
CA PHE A 114 0.14 -11.46 8.27
C PHE A 114 -0.98 -12.32 8.89
N ASP A 115 -0.85 -12.63 10.18
CA ASP A 115 -1.93 -13.26 10.95
C ASP A 115 -3.00 -12.23 11.39
N ARG A 116 -4.15 -12.72 11.86
CA ARG A 116 -5.29 -11.87 12.25
C ARG A 116 -4.95 -10.91 13.38
N GLU A 117 -4.13 -11.33 14.33
CA GLU A 117 -3.75 -10.52 15.49
C GLU A 117 -2.82 -9.38 15.06
N THR A 118 -1.83 -9.68 14.23
CA THR A 118 -0.88 -8.73 13.69
C THR A 118 -1.58 -7.69 12.82
N LEU A 119 -2.45 -8.14 11.91
CA LEU A 119 -3.25 -7.26 11.06
C LEU A 119 -4.23 -6.41 11.88
N GLY A 120 -4.97 -7.04 12.80
CA GLY A 120 -5.93 -6.35 13.66
C GLY A 120 -5.27 -5.26 14.50
N GLY A 121 -4.09 -5.53 15.05
CA GLY A 121 -3.33 -4.53 15.80
C GLY A 121 -2.88 -3.34 14.96
N ARG A 122 -2.52 -3.52 13.68
CA ARG A 122 -2.13 -2.41 12.79
C ARG A 122 -3.34 -1.60 12.37
N VAL A 123 -4.41 -2.29 11.98
CA VAL A 123 -5.68 -1.64 11.64
C VAL A 123 -6.17 -0.79 12.82
N PHE A 124 -6.19 -1.37 14.02
CA PHE A 124 -6.60 -0.65 15.22
C PHE A 124 -5.72 0.58 15.49
N LEU A 125 -4.40 0.41 15.48
CA LEU A 125 -3.47 1.51 15.79
C LEU A 125 -3.60 2.66 14.79
N ILE A 126 -3.60 2.35 13.49
CA ILE A 126 -3.63 3.36 12.43
C ILE A 126 -4.97 4.09 12.42
N LEU A 127 -6.09 3.37 12.50
CA LEU A 127 -7.42 3.99 12.53
C LEU A 127 -7.69 4.80 13.80
N THR A 128 -7.14 4.34 14.94
CA THR A 128 -7.20 5.12 16.19
C THR A 128 -6.42 6.41 16.02
N TYR A 129 -5.22 6.35 15.45
CA TYR A 129 -4.42 7.56 15.23
C TYR A 129 -5.06 8.51 14.22
N ALA A 130 -5.65 7.99 13.14
CA ALA A 130 -6.42 8.80 12.18
C ALA A 130 -7.58 9.53 12.87
N GLY A 131 -8.33 8.84 13.74
CA GLY A 131 -9.42 9.46 14.49
C GLY A 131 -8.93 10.49 15.51
N VAL A 132 -7.74 10.26 16.11
CA VAL A 132 -7.10 11.24 16.99
C VAL A 132 -6.64 12.47 16.20
N ASP A 133 -6.14 12.32 14.97
CA ASP A 133 -5.75 13.45 14.13
C ASP A 133 -6.97 14.29 13.75
N GLU A 134 -8.06 13.68 13.30
CA GLU A 134 -9.33 14.36 13.04
C GLU A 134 -9.87 15.09 14.27
N PHE A 135 -9.86 14.42 15.43
CA PHE A 135 -10.22 15.06 16.68
C PHE A 135 -9.30 16.24 17.03
N HIS A 136 -7.99 16.13 16.81
CA HIS A 136 -7.05 17.23 16.98
C HIS A 136 -7.35 18.40 16.04
N GLN A 137 -7.62 18.13 14.76
CA GLN A 137 -7.98 19.14 13.76
C GLN A 137 -9.26 19.90 14.14
N SER A 138 -10.21 19.29 14.85
CA SER A 138 -11.41 19.99 15.35
C SER A 138 -11.11 21.16 16.31
N PHE A 139 -9.90 21.22 16.88
CA PHE A 139 -9.43 22.33 17.71
C PHE A 139 -8.60 23.36 16.95
N VAL A 140 -8.28 23.11 15.67
CA VAL A 140 -7.45 24.00 14.84
C VAL A 140 -8.36 24.97 14.10
N LEU A 141 -8.24 26.27 14.43
CA LEU A 141 -9.05 27.29 13.77
C LEU A 141 -8.79 27.30 12.27
N GLY A 142 -9.87 27.28 11.48
CA GLY A 142 -9.81 27.28 10.03
C GLY A 142 -9.57 25.90 9.40
N ARG A 143 -9.49 24.82 10.20
CA ARG A 143 -9.53 23.44 9.71
C ARG A 143 -10.93 22.86 9.79
N HIS A 144 -11.20 21.94 8.88
CA HIS A 144 -12.42 21.15 8.85
C HIS A 144 -12.07 19.72 9.23
N SER A 145 -12.65 19.21 10.32
CA SER A 145 -12.55 17.77 10.63
C SER A 145 -13.65 17.02 9.88
N SER A 146 -13.27 15.93 9.23
CA SER A 146 -14.10 15.18 8.31
C SER A 146 -14.03 13.68 8.60
N THR A 147 -15.21 13.05 8.62
CA THR A 147 -15.28 11.58 8.67
C THR A 147 -14.84 10.94 7.35
N LEU A 148 -14.87 11.69 6.25
CA LEU A 148 -14.42 11.25 4.93
C LEU A 148 -12.89 11.30 4.82
N ASP A 149 -12.23 12.24 5.48
CA ASP A 149 -10.77 12.27 5.62
C ASP A 149 -10.27 11.05 6.40
N TRP A 150 -10.93 10.73 7.53
CA TRP A 150 -10.66 9.48 8.26
C TRP A 150 -10.85 8.22 7.39
N LEU A 151 -11.85 8.20 6.51
CA LEU A 151 -12.06 7.09 5.57
C LEU A 151 -10.97 7.05 4.48
N ALA A 152 -10.47 8.20 4.03
CA ALA A 152 -9.36 8.30 3.10
C ALA A 152 -8.07 7.77 3.72
N ASP A 153 -7.80 8.10 4.99
CA ASP A 153 -6.70 7.55 5.79
C ASP A 153 -6.78 6.02 5.88
N ALA A 154 -7.98 5.51 6.17
CA ALA A 154 -8.26 4.07 6.20
C ALA A 154 -7.97 3.39 4.86
N MET A 155 -8.24 4.07 3.73
CA MET A 155 -7.98 3.54 2.39
C MET A 155 -6.48 3.46 2.10
N GLY A 156 -5.71 4.47 2.50
CA GLY A 156 -4.24 4.48 2.42
C GLY A 156 -3.60 3.31 3.17
N MET A 157 -4.05 3.11 4.41
CA MET A 157 -3.67 1.96 5.24
C MET A 157 -4.03 0.64 4.56
N TYR A 158 -5.28 0.48 4.12
CA TYR A 158 -5.76 -0.75 3.49
C TYR A 158 -4.93 -1.13 2.27
N CYS A 159 -4.70 -0.18 1.36
CA CYS A 159 -3.92 -0.41 0.15
C CYS A 159 -2.48 -0.86 0.48
N THR A 160 -1.86 -0.20 1.46
CA THR A 160 -0.51 -0.54 1.92
C THR A 160 -0.44 -1.95 2.51
N LEU A 161 -1.39 -2.33 3.36
CA LEU A 161 -1.49 -3.68 3.92
C LEU A 161 -1.70 -4.74 2.84
N LYS A 162 -2.54 -4.47 1.82
CA LYS A 162 -2.80 -5.40 0.71
C LYS A 162 -1.56 -5.63 -0.16
N VAL A 163 -0.79 -4.57 -0.45
CA VAL A 163 0.46 -4.70 -1.20
C VAL A 163 1.50 -5.45 -0.35
N ALA A 164 1.67 -5.08 0.92
CA ALA A 164 2.61 -5.72 1.83
C ALA A 164 2.32 -7.21 2.04
N ALA A 165 1.05 -7.57 2.25
CA ALA A 165 0.63 -8.97 2.36
C ALA A 165 0.89 -9.73 1.05
N TYR A 166 0.65 -9.12 -0.10
CA TYR A 166 0.87 -9.78 -1.38
C TYR A 166 2.35 -10.04 -1.67
N ILE A 167 3.25 -9.08 -1.44
CA ILE A 167 4.69 -9.30 -1.69
C ILE A 167 5.31 -10.36 -0.76
N SER A 168 4.62 -10.65 0.35
CA SER A 168 4.97 -11.71 1.31
C SER A 168 4.66 -13.12 0.80
N ASP A 169 3.75 -13.23 -0.17
CA ASP A 169 3.37 -14.49 -0.78
C ASP A 169 4.51 -14.98 -1.70
N PRO A 170 5.03 -16.21 -1.51
CA PRO A 170 6.04 -16.79 -2.39
C PRO A 170 5.62 -16.80 -3.88
N GLU A 171 4.33 -16.95 -4.16
CA GLU A 171 3.75 -17.04 -5.52
C GLU A 171 3.43 -15.67 -6.12
N ALA A 172 3.79 -14.57 -5.45
CA ALA A 172 3.59 -13.22 -5.97
C ALA A 172 4.34 -12.97 -7.28
N THR A 173 3.75 -12.15 -8.16
CA THR A 173 4.32 -11.74 -9.44
C THR A 173 4.40 -10.21 -9.54
N SER A 174 5.29 -9.69 -10.39
CA SER A 174 5.40 -8.24 -10.61
C SER A 174 4.11 -7.65 -11.18
N ALA A 175 3.47 -8.34 -12.13
CA ALA A 175 2.17 -7.93 -12.65
C ALA A 175 1.10 -7.85 -11.55
N GLY A 176 1.07 -8.81 -10.62
CA GLY A 176 0.15 -8.79 -9.49
C GLY A 176 0.39 -7.64 -8.52
N VAL A 177 1.64 -7.19 -8.37
CA VAL A 177 1.98 -5.98 -7.60
C VAL A 177 1.44 -4.75 -8.33
N VAL A 178 1.74 -4.61 -9.63
CA VAL A 178 1.28 -3.46 -10.43
C VAL A 178 -0.24 -3.34 -10.37
N ILE A 179 -0.98 -4.44 -10.56
CA ILE A 179 -2.44 -4.45 -10.47
C ILE A 179 -2.90 -3.90 -9.11
N ARG A 180 -2.33 -4.36 -8.00
CA ARG A 180 -2.70 -3.88 -6.66
C ARG A 180 -2.37 -2.41 -6.44
N CYS A 181 -1.23 -1.93 -6.95
CA CYS A 181 -0.88 -0.52 -6.89
C CYS A 181 -1.87 0.33 -7.70
N LEU A 182 -2.24 -0.10 -8.92
CA LEU A 182 -3.22 0.61 -9.75
C LEU A 182 -4.60 0.65 -9.09
N TYR A 183 -5.08 -0.48 -8.54
CA TYR A 183 -6.30 -0.51 -7.76
C TYR A 183 -6.22 0.39 -6.52
N GLY A 184 -5.07 0.40 -5.84
CA GLY A 184 -4.86 1.23 -4.67
C GLY A 184 -4.93 2.72 -5.00
N VAL A 185 -4.21 3.15 -6.04
CA VAL A 185 -4.28 4.54 -6.54
C VAL A 185 -5.71 4.91 -6.91
N PHE A 186 -6.42 4.04 -7.63
CA PHE A 186 -7.82 4.27 -7.98
C PHE A 186 -8.72 4.46 -6.74
N LEU A 187 -8.58 3.60 -5.72
CA LEU A 187 -9.35 3.71 -4.49
C LEU A 187 -8.99 4.97 -3.68
N CYS A 188 -7.71 5.34 -3.61
CA CYS A 188 -7.27 6.58 -2.96
C CYS A 188 -7.82 7.81 -3.67
N CYS A 189 -7.84 7.82 -5.02
CA CYS A 189 -8.46 8.90 -5.78
C CYS A 189 -9.96 8.98 -5.54
N ILE A 190 -10.67 7.85 -5.47
CA ILE A 190 -12.09 7.83 -5.12
C ILE A 190 -12.33 8.41 -3.72
N ALA A 191 -11.54 7.97 -2.73
CA ALA A 191 -11.66 8.48 -1.37
C ALA A 191 -11.42 10.00 -1.31
N ALA A 192 -10.35 10.48 -1.95
CA ALA A 192 -10.07 11.91 -2.07
C ALA A 192 -11.19 12.67 -2.80
N SER A 193 -11.84 12.08 -3.80
CA SER A 193 -13.00 12.72 -4.45
C SER A 193 -14.24 12.81 -3.55
N PHE A 194 -14.41 11.90 -2.60
CA PHE A 194 -15.56 11.95 -1.70
C PHE A 194 -15.41 12.99 -0.60
N THR A 195 -14.20 13.37 -0.21
CA THR A 195 -13.98 14.45 0.79
C THR A 195 -14.61 15.78 0.38
N PHE A 196 -14.84 16.02 -0.92
CA PHE A 196 -15.62 17.15 -1.43
C PHE A 196 -17.12 17.12 -1.10
N LEU A 197 -17.64 16.01 -0.60
CA LEU A 197 -19.03 15.89 -0.17
C LEU A 197 -19.24 16.34 1.28
N ASP A 198 -18.17 16.63 2.03
CA ASP A 198 -18.21 17.12 3.41
C ASP A 198 -18.29 18.67 3.48
N VAL A 199 -18.78 19.32 2.41
CA VAL A 199 -19.05 20.77 2.34
C VAL A 199 -20.33 21.15 3.08
#